data_AF-A0A931N2C0-F1
#
_entry.id   AF-A0A931N2C0-F1
#
_cell.length_a   1.000
_cell.length_b   1.000
_cell.length_c   1.000
_cell.angle_alpha   90.00
_cell.angle_beta   90.00
_cell.angle_gamma   90.00
#
_symmetry.space_group_name_H-M   'P 1'
#
loop_
_entity.id
_entity.type
_entity.pdbx_description
1 polymer ?
#
loop_
_entity_poly.entity_id
_entity_poly.type
_entity_poly.pdbx_seq_one_letter_code
_entity_poly.pdbx_strand_id
1 'polypeptide(L)'
;MNWSAAQQIRLDTERTILARYFPQLEWHDPTDPDRTHVQGEIAANSGASYALRLDIPATYPATCPAMVVPRPAPLRDHDGRPLTEPDRTMHTLAALDDATRISHCHPARWVPSNTLYLVALKGRIWLEAYETHLRTGEPIETYLRRIPWPGAHPARPTGRPHEGEGI
;
A
#
# COMPACT_ATOMS: atom_id res chain seq x y z
N MET A 1 -21.76 -13.70 3.41
CA MET A 1 -22.51 -12.45 3.72
C MET A 1 -22.42 -11.54 2.51
N ASN A 2 -23.24 -10.49 2.38
CA ASN A 2 -23.11 -9.52 1.28
C ASN A 2 -22.68 -8.16 1.83
N TRP A 3 -22.02 -7.37 0.99
CA TRP A 3 -21.68 -5.97 1.27
C TRP A 3 -22.92 -5.16 1.63
N SER A 4 -22.82 -4.27 2.62
CA SER A 4 -23.87 -3.27 2.89
C SER A 4 -24.01 -2.29 1.72
N ALA A 5 -25.17 -1.62 1.60
CA ALA A 5 -25.41 -0.63 0.54
C ALA A 5 -24.33 0.48 0.51
N ALA A 6 -23.90 0.96 1.68
CA ALA A 6 -22.84 1.96 1.78
C ALA A 6 -21.48 1.41 1.29
N GLN A 7 -21.17 0.15 1.59
CA GLN A 7 -19.96 -0.50 1.12
C GLN A 7 -19.99 -0.73 -0.40
N GLN A 8 -21.14 -1.12 -0.97
CA GLN A 8 -21.29 -1.27 -2.42
C GLN A 8 -21.00 0.04 -3.15
N ILE A 9 -21.63 1.15 -2.74
CA ILE A 9 -21.37 2.49 -3.30
C ILE A 9 -19.88 2.84 -3.21
N ARG A 10 -19.26 2.52 -2.06
CA ARG A 10 -17.83 2.75 -1.87
C ARG A 10 -16.98 1.92 -2.82
N LEU A 11 -17.22 0.62 -2.94
CA LEU A 11 -16.45 -0.28 -3.81
C LEU A 11 -16.62 0.08 -5.29
N ASP A 12 -17.80 0.54 -5.71
CA ASP A 12 -18.02 1.04 -7.09
C ASP A 12 -17.21 2.30 -7.39
N THR A 13 -17.10 3.20 -6.40
CA THR A 13 -16.20 4.36 -6.48
C THR A 13 -14.75 3.91 -6.62
N GLU A 14 -14.29 2.99 -5.79
CA GLU A 14 -12.94 2.44 -5.85
C GLU A 14 -12.65 1.74 -7.18
N ARG A 15 -13.61 1.00 -7.73
CA ARG A 15 -13.51 0.35 -9.05
C ARG A 15 -13.26 1.38 -10.14
N THR A 16 -13.98 2.49 -10.12
CA THR A 16 -13.81 3.60 -11.08
C THR A 16 -12.43 4.24 -10.96
N ILE A 17 -11.95 4.47 -9.73
CA ILE A 17 -10.64 5.06 -9.48
C ILE A 17 -9.52 4.10 -9.93
N LEU A 18 -9.58 2.83 -9.52
CA LEU A 18 -8.58 1.83 -9.90
C LEU A 18 -8.53 1.62 -11.41
N ALA A 19 -9.66 1.49 -12.09
CA ALA A 19 -9.70 1.33 -13.54
C ALA A 19 -8.98 2.48 -14.29
N ARG A 20 -8.94 3.68 -13.70
CA ARG A 20 -8.26 4.84 -14.29
C ARG A 20 -6.74 4.82 -14.09
N TYR A 21 -6.27 4.41 -12.92
CA TYR A 21 -4.85 4.56 -12.53
C TYR A 21 -4.06 3.25 -12.52
N PHE A 22 -4.75 2.13 -12.34
CA PHE A 22 -4.24 0.76 -12.32
C PHE A 22 -5.19 -0.16 -13.08
N PRO A 23 -5.42 0.05 -14.40
CA PRO A 23 -6.36 -0.74 -15.21
C PRO A 23 -6.05 -2.24 -15.24
N GLN A 24 -4.82 -2.62 -14.92
CA GLN A 24 -4.35 -4.00 -14.82
C GLN A 24 -4.75 -4.70 -13.52
N LEU A 25 -5.24 -3.98 -12.50
CA LEU A 25 -5.75 -4.59 -11.27
C LEU A 25 -7.22 -5.00 -11.48
N GLU A 26 -7.43 -6.31 -11.55
CA GLU A 26 -8.74 -6.93 -11.74
C GLU A 26 -9.41 -7.24 -10.41
N TRP A 27 -10.73 -7.20 -10.37
CA TRP A 27 -11.52 -7.52 -9.18
C TRP A 27 -11.90 -9.00 -9.18
N HIS A 28 -11.65 -9.67 -8.07
CA HIS A 28 -11.97 -11.07 -7.85
C HIS A 28 -12.98 -11.20 -6.70
N ASP A 29 -13.92 -12.14 -6.87
CA ASP A 29 -15.01 -12.41 -5.91
C ASP A 29 -15.71 -11.13 -5.38
N PRO A 30 -16.06 -10.13 -6.23
CA PRO A 30 -16.40 -8.78 -5.79
C PRO A 30 -17.66 -8.66 -4.93
N THR A 31 -18.48 -9.71 -4.89
CA THR A 31 -19.72 -9.76 -4.11
C THR A 31 -19.55 -10.46 -2.76
N ASP A 32 -18.42 -11.13 -2.52
CA ASP A 32 -18.15 -11.91 -1.32
C ASP A 32 -17.15 -11.16 -0.40
N PRO A 33 -17.62 -10.56 0.71
CA PRO A 33 -16.78 -9.79 1.62
C PRO A 33 -15.62 -10.56 2.25
N ASP A 34 -15.69 -11.90 2.25
CA ASP A 34 -14.65 -12.74 2.85
C ASP A 34 -13.56 -13.14 1.85
N ARG A 35 -13.82 -12.92 0.55
CA ARG A 35 -12.94 -13.34 -0.56
C ARG A 35 -12.57 -12.22 -1.53
N THR A 36 -13.23 -11.06 -1.42
CA THR A 36 -13.00 -9.93 -2.33
C THR A 36 -11.54 -9.47 -2.26
N HIS A 37 -10.88 -9.47 -3.42
CA HIS A 37 -9.56 -8.90 -3.58
C HIS A 37 -9.40 -8.27 -4.96
N VAL A 38 -8.41 -7.40 -5.10
CA VAL A 38 -7.96 -6.90 -6.40
C VAL A 38 -6.54 -7.37 -6.68
N GLN A 39 -6.26 -7.86 -7.89
CA GLN A 39 -4.96 -8.40 -8.24
C GLN A 39 -4.55 -8.05 -9.67
N GLY A 40 -3.25 -7.86 -9.91
CA GLY A 40 -2.72 -7.69 -11.26
C GLY A 40 -1.20 -7.56 -11.30
N GLU A 41 -0.64 -7.60 -12.51
CA GLU A 41 0.81 -7.51 -12.74
C GLU A 41 1.29 -6.06 -12.74
N ILE A 42 2.30 -5.76 -11.92
CA ILE A 42 2.90 -4.44 -11.78
C ILE A 42 4.36 -4.51 -12.26
N ALA A 43 4.65 -3.88 -13.40
CA ALA A 43 5.96 -3.93 -14.04
C ALA A 43 6.87 -2.81 -13.56
N ALA A 44 7.84 -3.07 -12.67
CA ALA A 44 8.79 -2.08 -12.16
C ALA A 44 9.58 -1.38 -13.28
N ASN A 45 10.19 -0.22 -13.00
CA ASN A 45 10.94 0.52 -14.02
C ASN A 45 12.17 -0.23 -14.57
N SER A 46 12.65 -1.25 -13.86
CA SER A 46 13.68 -2.19 -14.33
C SER A 46 13.19 -3.14 -15.44
N GLY A 47 11.88 -3.22 -15.66
CA GLY A 47 11.24 -4.20 -16.53
C GLY A 47 10.80 -5.49 -15.82
N ALA A 48 11.20 -5.70 -14.56
CA ALA A 48 10.71 -6.82 -13.75
C ALA A 48 9.21 -6.68 -13.45
N SER A 49 8.49 -7.80 -13.34
CA SER A 49 7.04 -7.80 -13.13
C SER A 49 6.65 -8.62 -11.91
N TYR A 50 5.71 -8.08 -11.14
CA TYR A 50 5.27 -8.61 -9.86
C TYR A 50 3.75 -8.62 -9.78
N ALA A 51 3.16 -9.74 -9.37
CA ALA A 51 1.75 -9.74 -9.06
C ALA A 51 1.55 -8.98 -7.74
N LEU A 52 0.69 -7.96 -7.74
CA LEU A 52 0.28 -7.23 -6.54
C LEU A 52 -1.18 -7.59 -6.25
N ARG A 53 -1.47 -8.02 -5.02
CA ARG A 53 -2.83 -8.34 -4.57
C ARG A 53 -3.20 -7.51 -3.34
N LEU A 54 -4.39 -6.90 -3.37
CA LEU A 54 -4.98 -6.21 -2.23
C LEU A 54 -6.20 -6.99 -1.73
N ASP A 55 -6.12 -7.53 -0.53
CA ASP A 55 -7.23 -8.27 0.09
C ASP A 55 -8.13 -7.28 0.83
N ILE A 56 -9.40 -7.17 0.40
CA ILE A 56 -10.35 -6.18 0.89
C ILE A 56 -11.13 -6.78 2.06
N PRO A 57 -10.94 -6.30 3.30
CA PRO A 57 -11.60 -6.90 4.46
C PRO A 57 -13.10 -6.60 4.45
N ALA A 58 -13.91 -7.49 5.03
CA ALA A 58 -15.35 -7.29 5.20
C ALA A 58 -15.73 -5.99 5.96
N THR A 59 -14.80 -5.44 6.76
CA THR A 59 -14.94 -4.17 7.49
C THR A 59 -14.51 -2.94 6.69
N TYR A 60 -14.09 -3.08 5.42
CA TYR A 60 -13.74 -1.96 4.56
C TYR A 60 -14.94 -0.99 4.42
N PRO A 61 -14.74 0.35 4.48
CA PRO A 61 -13.47 1.08 4.53
C PRO A 61 -12.94 1.38 5.93
N ALA A 62 -13.52 0.84 7.01
CA ALA A 62 -13.05 1.10 8.38
C ALA A 62 -11.66 0.47 8.64
N THR A 63 -11.34 -0.62 7.96
CA THR A 63 -10.05 -1.30 8.05
C THR A 63 -9.26 -1.18 6.74
N CYS A 64 -7.97 -0.92 6.87
CA CYS A 64 -7.02 -0.90 5.75
C CYS A 64 -6.92 -2.29 5.09
N PRO A 65 -6.99 -2.38 3.74
CA PRO A 65 -6.73 -3.63 3.02
C PRO A 65 -5.36 -4.23 3.33
N ALA A 66 -5.23 -5.55 3.25
CA ALA A 66 -3.89 -6.16 3.23
C ALA A 66 -3.29 -6.04 1.82
N MET A 67 -1.97 -5.99 1.72
CA MET A 67 -1.26 -5.93 0.44
C MET A 67 -0.14 -6.97 0.43
N VAL A 68 -0.14 -7.82 -0.58
CA VAL A 68 0.81 -8.93 -0.73
C VAL A 68 1.33 -9.02 -2.16
N VAL A 69 2.49 -9.66 -2.31
CA VAL A 69 3.09 -10.00 -3.60
C VAL A 69 3.01 -11.52 -3.79
N PRO A 70 1.92 -12.05 -4.36
CA PRO A 70 1.74 -13.50 -4.49
C PRO A 70 2.62 -14.13 -5.56
N ARG A 71 3.23 -13.33 -6.46
CA ARG A 71 4.19 -13.84 -7.44
C ARG A 71 5.30 -12.83 -7.74
N PRO A 72 6.58 -13.24 -7.71
CA PRO A 72 7.05 -14.49 -7.11
C PRO A 72 6.79 -14.53 -5.58
N ALA A 73 6.56 -15.72 -5.02
CA ALA A 73 6.27 -15.91 -3.59
C ALA A 73 7.19 -16.99 -2.97
N PRO A 74 7.83 -16.69 -1.82
CA PRO A 74 8.02 -15.35 -1.27
C PRO A 74 9.00 -14.54 -2.15
N LEU A 75 8.99 -13.22 -2.00
CA LEU A 75 10.10 -12.40 -2.47
C LEU A 75 11.37 -12.74 -1.66
N ARG A 76 12.54 -12.46 -2.23
CA ARG A 76 13.83 -12.68 -1.59
C ARG A 76 14.61 -11.38 -1.50
N ASP A 77 15.34 -11.18 -0.42
CA ASP A 77 16.23 -10.03 -0.27
C ASP A 77 17.47 -10.16 -1.19
N HIS A 78 18.33 -9.14 -1.17
CA HIS A 78 19.59 -9.11 -1.91
C HIS A 78 20.49 -10.33 -1.64
N ASP A 79 20.48 -10.86 -0.41
CA ASP A 79 21.26 -12.02 0.02
C ASP A 79 20.54 -13.36 -0.26
N GLY A 80 19.38 -13.31 -0.92
CA GLY A 80 18.55 -14.48 -1.25
C GLY A 80 17.70 -15.01 -0.10
N ARG A 81 17.60 -14.31 1.04
CA ARG A 81 16.75 -14.71 2.17
C ARG A 81 15.28 -14.39 1.89
N PRO A 82 14.33 -15.26 2.28
CA PRO A 82 12.91 -15.01 2.05
C PRO A 82 12.38 -13.84 2.89
N LEU A 83 11.58 -12.98 2.27
CA LEU A 83 10.89 -11.86 2.91
C LEU A 83 9.52 -12.30 3.46
N THR A 84 9.53 -13.21 4.42
CA THR A 84 8.32 -13.78 5.05
C THR A 84 8.09 -13.31 6.49
N GLU A 85 9.08 -12.69 7.11
CA GLU A 85 9.03 -12.21 8.48
C GLU A 85 8.82 -10.68 8.55
N PRO A 86 8.28 -10.16 9.67
CA PRO A 86 8.25 -8.73 9.91
C PRO A 86 9.65 -8.12 9.96
N ASP A 87 9.93 -7.21 9.04
CA ASP A 87 11.17 -6.45 9.02
C ASP A 87 10.85 -4.97 8.75
N ARG A 88 11.23 -4.14 9.71
CA ARG A 88 11.00 -2.69 9.64
C ARG A 88 11.77 -2.06 8.47
N THR A 89 13.01 -2.48 8.25
CA THR A 89 13.90 -1.90 7.24
C THR A 89 13.49 -2.30 5.83
N MET A 90 12.87 -3.46 5.68
CA MET A 90 12.28 -3.96 4.43
C MET A 90 10.81 -3.60 4.25
N HIS A 91 10.18 -3.02 5.27
CA HIS A 91 8.75 -2.71 5.30
C HIS A 91 7.87 -3.94 5.00
N THR A 92 8.21 -5.08 5.58
CA THR A 92 7.44 -6.33 5.47
C THR A 92 6.69 -6.62 6.77
N LEU A 93 5.63 -7.43 6.65
CA LEU A 93 4.89 -8.04 7.76
C LEU A 93 5.04 -9.56 7.66
N ALA A 94 4.53 -10.27 8.65
CA ALA A 94 4.38 -11.73 8.57
C ALA A 94 3.64 -12.11 7.28
N ALA A 95 4.16 -13.13 6.60
CA ALA A 95 3.62 -13.63 5.34
C ALA A 95 2.12 -13.94 5.45
N LEU A 96 1.44 -13.81 4.32
CA LEU A 96 0.03 -14.18 4.16
C LEU A 96 -0.05 -15.09 2.93
N ASP A 97 -0.55 -16.31 3.11
CA ASP A 97 -0.59 -17.35 2.07
C ASP A 97 0.79 -17.59 1.41
N ASP A 98 1.85 -17.70 2.23
CA ASP A 98 3.26 -17.84 1.80
C ASP A 98 3.82 -16.67 0.96
N ALA A 99 3.02 -15.62 0.73
CA ALA A 99 3.41 -14.43 -0.01
C ALA A 99 4.01 -13.35 0.91
N THR A 100 4.95 -12.59 0.35
CA THR A 100 5.52 -11.42 1.03
C THR A 100 4.43 -10.37 1.23
N ARG A 101 4.18 -10.02 2.50
CA ARG A 101 3.19 -9.01 2.89
C ARG A 101 3.85 -7.66 3.12
N ILE A 102 3.33 -6.62 2.49
CA ILE A 102 3.90 -5.27 2.55
C ILE A 102 3.26 -4.46 3.68
N SER A 103 4.10 -3.91 4.55
CA SER A 103 3.72 -2.93 5.57
C SER A 103 3.53 -1.54 4.94
N HIS A 104 2.29 -1.22 4.58
CA HIS A 104 1.95 0.00 3.82
C HIS A 104 1.01 0.95 4.57
N CYS A 105 0.34 0.48 5.62
CA CYS A 105 -0.53 1.31 6.44
C CYS A 105 -0.25 1.08 7.92
N HIS A 106 -0.16 2.18 8.65
CA HIS A 106 -0.21 2.14 10.11
C HIS A 106 -1.68 2.22 10.52
N PRO A 107 -2.22 1.25 11.30
CA PRO A 107 -3.65 1.20 11.62
C PRO A 107 -4.20 2.53 12.19
N ALA A 108 -3.45 3.18 13.08
CA ALA A 108 -3.84 4.47 13.66
C ALA A 108 -3.84 5.68 12.69
N ARG A 109 -3.36 5.50 11.45
CA ARG A 109 -3.33 6.56 10.41
C ARG A 109 -4.25 6.27 9.23
N TRP A 110 -4.86 5.09 9.19
CA TRP A 110 -5.87 4.75 8.20
C TRP A 110 -7.15 5.51 8.53
N VAL A 111 -7.72 6.18 7.53
CA VAL A 111 -9.04 6.80 7.63
C VAL A 111 -9.93 6.27 6.51
N PRO A 112 -11.25 6.17 6.72
CA PRO A 112 -12.15 5.63 5.71
C PRO A 112 -12.06 6.34 4.35
N SER A 113 -11.68 7.62 4.29
CA SER A 113 -11.53 8.34 3.01
C SER A 113 -10.29 7.93 2.18
N ASN A 114 -9.39 7.11 2.70
CA ASN A 114 -8.26 6.57 1.93
C ASN A 114 -8.73 5.55 0.89
N THR A 115 -8.22 5.65 -0.33
CA THR A 115 -8.64 4.83 -1.48
C THR A 115 -7.75 3.61 -1.70
N LEU A 116 -8.27 2.60 -2.40
CA LEU A 116 -7.48 1.45 -2.88
C LEU A 116 -6.37 1.91 -3.84
N TYR A 117 -6.59 3.01 -4.57
CA TYR A 117 -5.54 3.65 -5.36
C TYR A 117 -4.32 4.04 -4.52
N LEU A 118 -4.51 4.63 -3.34
CA LEU A 118 -3.39 4.99 -2.46
C LEU A 118 -2.65 3.76 -1.94
N VAL A 119 -3.37 2.66 -1.71
CA VAL A 119 -2.79 1.37 -1.32
C VAL A 119 -1.97 0.78 -2.48
N ALA A 120 -2.55 0.69 -3.68
CA ALA A 120 -1.87 0.20 -4.88
C ALA A 120 -0.64 1.05 -5.24
N LEU A 121 -0.75 2.38 -5.13
CA LEU A 121 0.37 3.30 -5.35
C LEU A 121 1.52 3.04 -4.39
N LYS A 122 1.23 2.77 -3.11
CA LYS A 122 2.26 2.37 -2.15
C LYS A 122 2.91 1.04 -2.50
N GLY A 123 2.13 0.06 -2.96
CA GLY A 123 2.68 -1.20 -3.46
C GLY A 123 3.62 -0.99 -4.64
N ARG A 124 3.20 -0.16 -5.61
CA ARG A 124 4.04 0.23 -6.75
C ARG A 124 5.37 0.85 -6.31
N ILE A 125 5.31 1.83 -5.41
CA ILE A 125 6.50 2.52 -4.89
C ILE A 125 7.41 1.55 -4.12
N TRP A 126 6.83 0.64 -3.33
CA TRP A 126 7.59 -0.37 -2.61
C TRP A 126 8.33 -1.31 -3.58
N LEU A 127 7.69 -1.72 -4.68
CA LEU A 127 8.34 -2.55 -5.71
C LEU A 127 9.53 -1.84 -6.38
N GLU A 128 9.45 -0.53 -6.65
CA GLU A 128 10.60 0.23 -7.16
C GLU A 128 11.76 0.29 -6.16
N ALA A 129 11.44 0.45 -4.88
CA ALA A 129 12.44 0.43 -3.81
C ALA A 129 13.04 -0.97 -3.63
N TYR A 130 12.23 -2.03 -3.77
CA TYR A 130 12.66 -3.42 -3.73
C TYR A 130 13.63 -3.76 -4.88
N GLU A 131 13.32 -3.35 -6.11
CA GLU A 131 14.26 -3.50 -7.24
C GLU A 131 15.59 -2.78 -6.99
N THR A 132 15.54 -1.63 -6.33
CA THR A 132 16.74 -0.91 -5.96
C THR A 132 17.52 -1.66 -4.89
N HIS A 133 16.84 -2.19 -3.86
CA HIS A 133 17.43 -3.05 -2.83
C HIS A 133 18.11 -4.28 -3.44
N LEU A 134 17.46 -4.99 -4.37
CA LEU A 134 18.06 -6.15 -5.03
C LEU A 134 19.39 -5.81 -5.72
N ARG A 135 19.53 -4.61 -6.26
CA ARG A 135 20.74 -4.15 -6.95
C ARG A 135 21.83 -3.65 -6.01
N THR A 136 21.47 -3.01 -4.90
CA THR A 136 22.43 -2.28 -4.04
C THR A 136 22.71 -2.95 -2.70
N GLY A 137 21.81 -3.81 -2.23
CA GLY A 137 21.80 -4.34 -0.87
C GLY A 137 21.29 -3.35 0.19
N GLU A 138 21.06 -2.09 -0.16
CA GLU A 138 20.57 -1.08 0.78
C GLU A 138 19.12 -1.35 1.19
N PRO A 139 18.74 -1.16 2.47
CA PRO A 139 17.39 -1.42 2.92
C PRO A 139 16.34 -0.56 2.21
N ILE A 140 15.14 -1.11 2.00
CA ILE A 140 14.02 -0.42 1.34
C ILE A 140 13.65 0.90 2.04
N GLU A 141 13.74 0.96 3.37
CA GLU A 141 13.47 2.17 4.16
C GLU A 141 14.31 3.39 3.70
N THR A 142 15.53 3.17 3.20
CA THR A 142 16.41 4.22 2.65
C THR A 142 15.75 4.97 1.49
N TYR A 143 14.93 4.27 0.68
CA TYR A 143 14.26 4.83 -0.49
C TYR A 143 12.86 5.37 -0.16
N LEU A 144 12.19 4.82 0.86
CA LEU A 144 10.82 5.21 1.23
C LEU A 144 10.74 6.45 2.13
N ARG A 145 11.81 6.78 2.88
CA ARG A 145 11.86 7.94 3.81
C ARG A 145 11.61 9.31 3.17
N ARG A 146 11.56 9.40 1.83
CA ARG A 146 11.37 10.66 1.10
C ARG A 146 9.93 10.91 0.63
N ILE A 147 8.96 10.07 0.99
CA ILE A 147 7.58 10.20 0.48
C ILE A 147 6.66 10.72 1.59
N PRO A 148 6.23 11.99 1.52
CA PRO A 148 5.21 12.52 2.42
C PRO A 148 3.92 11.71 2.24
N TRP A 149 3.28 11.34 3.34
CA TRP A 149 1.92 10.79 3.29
C TRP A 149 0.98 11.88 2.74
N PRO A 150 0.16 11.63 1.69
CA PRO A 150 -0.71 12.64 1.10
C PRO A 150 -1.78 13.22 2.03
N GLY A 151 -1.97 12.64 3.23
CA GLY A 151 -2.86 13.15 4.28
C GLY A 151 -2.12 13.76 5.48
N ALA A 152 -0.80 13.88 5.44
CA ALA A 152 -0.05 14.57 6.48
C ALA A 152 -0.08 16.06 6.14
N HIS A 153 -1.03 16.80 6.71
CA HIS A 153 -0.90 18.24 6.77
C HIS A 153 0.47 18.55 7.42
N PRO A 154 1.32 19.38 6.80
CA PRO A 154 2.47 19.90 7.53
C PRO A 154 1.92 20.57 8.78
N ALA A 155 2.48 20.24 9.95
CA ALA A 155 2.19 20.96 11.17
C ALA A 155 2.40 22.45 10.87
N ARG A 156 1.34 23.25 11.05
CA ARG A 156 1.47 24.71 10.98
C ARG A 156 2.61 25.07 11.95
N PRO A 157 3.62 25.85 11.53
CA PRO A 157 4.62 26.33 12.45
C PRO A 157 3.90 27.13 13.54
N THR A 158 3.91 26.59 14.76
CA THR A 158 3.46 27.31 15.95
C THR A 158 4.60 28.23 16.40
N GLY A 159 4.40 29.54 16.28
CA GLY A 159 5.24 30.59 16.83
C GLY A 159 5.76 31.56 15.76
N ARG A 160 5.61 32.89 15.89
CA ARG A 160 5.66 33.72 17.10
C ARG A 160 4.66 34.89 17.05
N PRO A 161 4.27 35.46 18.21
CA PRO A 161 3.90 36.86 18.29
C PRO A 161 5.18 37.71 18.33
N HIS A 162 5.28 38.70 17.45
CA HIS A 162 6.13 39.86 17.65
C HIS A 162 5.19 41.07 17.68
N GLU A 163 4.71 41.40 18.87
CA GLU A 163 4.30 42.77 19.17
C GLU A 163 5.58 43.59 19.35
N GLY A 164 5.66 44.70 18.63
CA GLY A 164 6.83 45.57 18.64
C GLY A 164 6.81 46.55 17.48
N GLU A 165 5.77 47.39 17.40
CA GLU A 165 5.88 48.66 16.71
C GLU A 165 5.64 49.78 17.73
N GLY A 166 6.72 50.47 18.06
CA GLY A 166 6.63 51.81 18.62
C GLY A 166 6.67 52.82 17.48
N ILE A 167 5.74 53.77 17.52
CA ILE A 167 6.00 55.21 17.41
C ILE A 167 5.11 55.89 18.45
#